data_AF-F7X9G5-F1
#
_entry.id   AF-F7X9G5-F1
#
_cell.length_a   1.000
_cell.length_b   1.000
_cell.length_c   1.000
_cell.angle_alpha   90.00
_cell.angle_beta   90.00
_cell.angle_gamma   90.00
#
_symmetry.space_group_name_H-M   'P 1'
#
loop_
_entity.id
_entity.type
_entity.pdbx_description
1 polymer ?
#
loop_
_entity_poly.entity_id
_entity_poly.type
_entity_poly.pdbx_seq_one_letter_code
_entity_poly.pdbx_strand_id
1 'polypeptide(L)' 'MTFLEAYAKFGPDTIAVAKALDIKENEADRLINARLNCSYAERLHARRIKRIAYAGKEPFQMAEWSK' A
#
# COMPACT_ATOMS: atom_id res chain seq x y z
N MET A 1 -12.88 -18.36 2.21
CA MET A 1 -12.62 -16.91 2.35
C MET A 1 -11.38 -16.59 1.53
N THR A 2 -11.36 -15.50 0.77
CA THR A 2 -10.18 -15.12 -0.03
C THR A 2 -9.17 -14.33 0.81
N PHE A 3 -7.90 -14.26 0.38
CA PHE A 3 -6.87 -13.50 1.11
C PHE A 3 -7.24 -12.03 1.26
N LEU A 4 -7.81 -11.41 0.23
CA LEU A 4 -8.21 -9.99 0.30
C LEU A 4 -9.36 -9.75 1.27
N GLU A 5 -10.33 -10.67 1.35
CA GLU A 5 -11.41 -10.60 2.35
C GLU A 5 -10.87 -10.79 3.77
N ALA A 6 -9.92 -11.71 3.97
CA ALA A 6 -9.26 -11.91 5.25
C ALA A 6 -8.42 -10.71 5.67
N TYR A 7 -7.64 -10.18 4.74
CA TYR A 7 -6.84 -8.99 4.96
C TYR A 7 -7.73 -7.75 5.23
N ALA A 8 -8.88 -7.62 4.57
CA ALA A 8 -9.83 -6.53 4.82
C ALA A 8 -10.50 -6.63 6.19
N LYS A 9 -10.77 -7.86 6.67
CA LYS A 9 -11.45 -8.11 7.95
C LYS A 9 -10.51 -8.06 9.16
N PHE A 10 -9.31 -8.61 9.03
CA PHE A 10 -8.36 -8.79 10.13
C PHE A 10 -7.15 -7.85 10.04
N GLY A 11 -6.94 -7.18 8.91
CA GLY A 11 -5.74 -6.38 8.68
C GLY A 11 -4.50 -7.26 8.46
N PRO A 12 -3.29 -6.72 8.69
CA PRO A 12 -2.02 -7.46 8.58
C PRO A 12 -1.76 -8.36 9.80
N ASP A 13 -2.78 -9.07 10.29
CA ASP A 13 -2.65 -10.06 11.37
C ASP A 13 -2.38 -11.44 10.77
N THR A 14 -1.14 -11.91 10.92
CA THR A 14 -0.66 -13.18 10.34
C THR A 14 -1.43 -14.39 10.85
N ILE A 15 -1.76 -14.42 12.15
CA ILE A 15 -2.40 -15.56 12.80
C ILE A 15 -3.88 -15.62 12.39
N ALA A 16 -4.56 -14.48 12.42
CA ALA A 16 -5.97 -14.41 12.04
C ALA A 16 -6.17 -14.72 10.55
N VAL A 17 -5.29 -14.23 9.68
CA VAL A 17 -5.33 -14.50 8.23
C VAL A 17 -4.97 -15.96 7.94
N ALA A 18 -3.96 -16.53 8.59
CA ALA A 18 -3.61 -17.93 8.46
C ALA A 18 -4.77 -18.86 8.85
N LYS A 19 -5.41 -18.57 9.99
CA LYS A 19 -6.57 -19.32 10.48
C LYS A 19 -7.80 -19.17 9.57
N ALA A 20 -8.02 -17.99 8.99
CA ALA A 20 -9.14 -17.73 8.09
C ALA A 20 -8.99 -18.39 6.72
N LEU A 21 -7.74 -18.65 6.29
CA LEU A 21 -7.41 -19.25 5.00
C LEU A 21 -7.01 -20.73 5.11
N ASP A 22 -6.92 -21.26 6.33
CA ASP A 22 -6.43 -22.61 6.62
C ASP A 22 -5.04 -22.89 6.02
N ILE A 23 -4.15 -21.90 6.11
CA ILE A 23 -2.76 -21.96 5.63
C ILE A 23 -1.77 -21.86 6.79
N LYS A 24 -0.50 -22.17 6.53
CA LYS A 24 0.56 -21.96 7.52
C LYS A 24 0.79 -20.47 7.76
N GLU A 25 1.16 -20.11 8.98
CA GLU A 25 1.47 -18.72 9.35
C GLU A 25 2.57 -18.12 8.47
N ASN A 26 3.61 -18.90 8.14
CA ASN A 26 4.69 -18.46 7.25
C ASN A 26 4.19 -18.13 5.83
N GLU A 27 3.14 -18.78 5.35
CA GLU A 27 2.54 -18.49 4.04
C GLU A 27 1.67 -17.24 4.10
N ALA A 28 0.91 -17.07 5.19
CA ALA A 28 0.15 -15.85 5.45
C ALA A 28 1.08 -14.62 5.55
N ASP A 29 2.21 -14.73 6.26
CA ASP A 29 3.21 -13.66 6.38
C ASP A 29 3.81 -13.29 5.02
N ARG A 30 4.15 -14.28 4.17
CA ARG A 30 4.63 -14.02 2.80
C ARG A 30 3.59 -13.27 1.96
N LEU A 31 2.32 -13.62 2.05
CA LEU A 31 1.24 -12.97 1.31
C LEU A 31 1.02 -11.53 1.80
N ILE A 32 1.04 -11.30 3.11
CA ILE A 32 0.94 -9.97 3.73
C ILE A 32 2.11 -9.10 3.29
N ASN A 33 3.34 -9.62 3.37
CA ASN A 33 4.54 -8.91 2.94
C ASN A 33 4.52 -8.60 1.44
N ALA A 34 4.07 -9.53 0.59
CA ALA A 34 3.91 -9.28 -0.84
C ALA A 34 2.89 -8.16 -1.12
N ARG A 35 1.77 -8.13 -0.40
CA ARG A 35 0.76 -7.07 -0.53
C ARG A 35 1.27 -5.71 -0.09
N LEU A 36 1.98 -5.65 1.04
CA LEU A 36 2.59 -4.42 1.56
C LEU A 36 3.68 -3.88 0.61
N ASN A 37 4.52 -4.77 0.08
CA ASN A 37 5.55 -4.40 -0.90
C ASN A 37 4.96 -3.90 -2.22
N CYS A 38 3.88 -4.51 -2.70
CA CYS A 38 3.16 -4.03 -3.88
C CYS A 38 2.61 -2.61 -3.65
N SER A 39 1.96 -2.37 -2.51
CA SER A 39 1.47 -1.03 -2.13
C SER A 39 2.60 -0.01 -1.95
N TYR A 40 3.77 -0.45 -1.49
CA TYR A 40 4.95 0.38 -1.34
C TYR A 40 5.56 0.75 -2.71
N ALA A 41 5.68 -0.22 -3.61
CA ALA A 41 6.14 0.00 -4.98
C ALA A 41 5.21 0.95 -5.73
N GLU A 42 3.88 0.75 -5.65
CA GLU A 42 2.89 1.66 -6.22
C GLU A 42 3.04 3.10 -5.67
N ARG A 43 3.27 3.25 -4.36
CA ARG A 43 3.52 4.56 -3.73
C ARG A 43 4.83 5.19 -4.18
N LEU A 44 5.89 4.41 -4.40
CA LEU A 44 7.15 4.89 -4.96
C LEU A 44 6.99 5.30 -6.42
N HIS A 45 6.29 4.51 -7.23
CA HIS A 45 5.97 4.85 -8.62
C HIS A 45 5.13 6.13 -8.68
N ALA A 46 4.10 6.27 -7.84
CA ALA A 46 3.32 7.50 -7.74
C ALA A 46 4.15 8.70 -7.29
N ARG A 47 5.06 8.55 -6.31
CA ARG A 47 6.01 9.61 -5.91
C ARG A 47 6.97 9.98 -7.03
N ARG A 48 7.48 9.00 -7.78
CA ARG A 48 8.38 9.20 -8.90
C ARG A 48 7.67 9.88 -10.07
N ILE A 49 6.44 9.48 -10.40
CA ILE A 49 5.60 10.12 -11.41
C ILE A 49 5.25 11.55 -10.99
N LYS A 50 4.84 11.78 -9.72
CA LYS A 50 4.63 13.14 -9.20
C LYS A 50 5.91 13.97 -9.28
N ARG A 51 7.07 13.43 -8.90
CA ARG A 51 8.36 14.11 -9.00
C ARG A 51 8.72 14.46 -10.45
N ILE A 52 8.42 13.59 -11.43
CA ILE A 52 8.57 13.88 -12.86
C ILE A 52 7.59 14.98 -13.31
N ALA A 53 6.34 14.94 -12.83
CA ALA A 53 5.34 15.98 -13.12
C ALA A 53 5.71 17.35 -12.53
N TYR A 54 6.37 17.41 -11.38
CA TYR A 54 6.87 18.64 -10.76
C TYR A 54 8.24 19.11 -11.32
N ALA A 55 9.03 18.24 -11.95
CA ALA A 55 10.36 18.59 -12.47
C ALA A 55 10.32 19.48 -13.73
N GLY A 56 9.14 19.67 -14.34
CA GLY A 56 8.93 20.53 -15.52
C GLY A 56 7.94 21.68 -15.32
N LYS A 57 7.44 21.89 -14.10
CA LYS A 57 6.59 23.04 -13.77
C LYS A 57 7.11 23.71 -12.51
N GLU A 58 7.55 24.96 -12.63
CA GLU A 58 7.82 25.80 -11.47
C GLU A 58 6.58 25.85 -10.58
N PRO A 59 6.72 25.79 -9.24
CA PRO A 59 5.60 25.80 -8.31
C PRO A 59 4.99 27.21 -8.24
N PHE A 60 4.20 27.58 -9.24
CA PHE A 60 3.32 28.73 -9.14
C PHE A 60 2.12 28.37 -8.24
N GLN A 61 1.92 29.20 -7.22
CA GLN A 61 0.75 29.33 -6.34
C GLN A 61 0.67 28.49 -5.06
N MET A 62 1.60 28.79 -4.13
CA MET A 62 1.26 28.92 -2.70
C MET A 62 0.68 30.33 -2.36
N ALA A 63 0.39 31.16 -3.37
CA ALA A 63 -0.04 32.55 -3.21
C ALA A 63 -1.57 32.74 -3.04
N GLU A 64 -2.38 31.68 -3.12
CA GLU A 64 -3.86 31.80 -3.02
C GLU A 64 -4.45 31.34 -1.68
N TRP A 65 -3.62 30.94 -0.71
CA TRP A 65 -4.09 30.56 0.63
C TRP A 65 -3.75 31.61 1.71
N SER A 66 -3.45 32.85 1.31
CA SER A 66 -3.37 34.00 2.21
C SER A 66 -4.39 35.05 1.78
N LYS A 67 -5.65 34.83 2.15
CA LYS A 67 -6.67 35.86 2.35
C LYS A 67 -7.64 35.40 3.41
#